data_AF-A0A484NCB9-F1
#
_entry.id   AF-A0A484NCB9-F1
#
_cell.length_a   1.000
_cell.length_b   1.000
_cell.length_c   1.000
_cell.angle_alpha   90.00
_cell.angle_beta   90.00
_cell.angle_gamma   90.00
#
_symmetry.space_group_name_H-M   'P 1'
#
loop_
_entity.id
_entity.type
_entity.pdbx_description
1 polymer ?
#
loop_
_entity_poly.entity_id
_entity_poly.type
_entity_poly.pdbx_seq_one_letter_code
_entity_poly.pdbx_strand_id
1 'polypeptide(L)'
;MATAFAEWNRATFGNIHQRKKNLNKRLEGVQRALDNKHHPSLIKLEKKLRRDLDNTLHQEEIFWYQQSREEWITSGDLNTKYYHTIVNIKKARRQKIQLKAEDGSCLSDSDMERIANDYYGNIFAKEGETELSAVPKGKFPIIEEIKEITGIAGIPHVTPQNMV
;
A
#
# COMPACT_ATOMS: atom_id res chain seq x y z
N MET A 1 -6.54 19.82 11.46
CA MET A 1 -6.14 19.74 10.03
C MET A 1 -6.80 18.59 9.25
N ALA A 2 -7.14 17.44 9.86
CA ALA A 2 -7.74 16.30 9.15
C ALA A 2 -9.14 16.54 8.53
N THR A 3 -9.92 17.49 9.06
CA THR A 3 -11.30 17.74 8.64
C THR A 3 -11.40 18.45 7.28
N ALA A 4 -10.55 19.44 7.02
CA ALA A 4 -10.56 20.21 5.77
C ALA A 4 -10.27 19.33 4.53
N PHE A 5 -9.37 18.36 4.65
CA PHE A 5 -9.07 17.42 3.57
C PHE A 5 -10.23 16.45 3.31
N ALA A 6 -10.89 15.96 4.36
CA ALA A 6 -12.06 15.09 4.24
C ALA A 6 -13.24 15.81 3.59
N GLU A 7 -13.47 17.08 3.94
CA GLU A 7 -14.49 17.93 3.32
C GLU A 7 -14.19 18.21 1.85
N TRP A 8 -12.95 18.57 1.51
CA TRP A 8 -12.54 18.78 0.12
C TRP A 8 -12.67 17.51 -0.71
N ASN A 9 -12.27 16.34 -0.18
CA ASN A 9 -12.42 15.07 -0.87
C ASN A 9 -13.90 14.73 -1.12
N ARG A 10 -14.75 14.96 -0.11
CA ARG A 10 -16.20 14.75 -0.22
C ARG A 10 -16.85 15.71 -1.22
N ALA A 11 -16.41 16.96 -1.27
CA ALA A 11 -16.92 17.96 -2.20
C ALA A 11 -16.45 17.73 -3.63
N THR A 12 -15.20 17.33 -3.82
CA THR A 12 -14.54 17.22 -5.13
C THR A 12 -14.83 15.87 -5.80
N PHE A 13 -14.68 14.77 -5.06
CA PHE A 13 -14.84 13.41 -5.59
C PHE A 13 -16.15 12.75 -5.11
N GLY A 14 -16.62 13.12 -3.92
CA GLY A 14 -17.80 12.51 -3.31
C GLY A 14 -17.65 11.00 -3.18
N ASN A 15 -18.76 10.27 -3.28
CA ASN A 15 -18.74 8.80 -3.32
C ASN A 15 -18.85 8.32 -4.77
N ILE A 16 -17.70 8.01 -5.38
CA ILE A 16 -17.57 7.54 -6.77
C ILE A 16 -18.43 6.28 -7.01
N HIS A 17 -18.45 5.34 -6.06
CA HIS A 17 -19.26 4.12 -6.12
C HIS A 17 -20.77 4.44 -6.14
N GLN A 18 -21.20 5.38 -5.30
CA GLN A 18 -22.60 5.80 -5.28
C GLN A 18 -22.99 6.54 -6.56
N ARG A 19 -22.09 7.38 -7.10
CA ARG A 19 -22.30 8.08 -8.37
C ARG A 19 -22.48 7.10 -9.52
N LYS A 20 -21.60 6.10 -9.64
CA LYS A 20 -21.70 5.00 -10.60
C LYS A 20 -23.02 4.24 -10.48
N LYS A 21 -23.41 3.87 -9.24
CA LYS A 21 -24.70 3.19 -8.99
C LYS A 21 -25.89 4.04 -9.44
N ASN A 22 -25.88 5.34 -9.18
CA ASN A 22 -26.93 6.25 -9.59
C ASN A 22 -26.99 6.43 -11.12
N LEU A 23 -25.83 6.53 -11.78
CA LEU A 23 -25.74 6.63 -13.25
C LEU A 23 -26.28 5.37 -13.93
N ASN A 24 -25.92 4.18 -13.46
CA ASN A 24 -26.46 2.91 -13.97
C ASN A 24 -27.98 2.85 -13.85
N LYS A 25 -28.53 3.17 -12.66
CA LYS A 25 -30.00 3.20 -12.46
C LYS A 25 -30.70 4.18 -13.40
N ARG A 26 -30.12 5.37 -13.61
CA ARG A 26 -30.69 6.37 -14.54
C ARG A 26 -30.61 5.89 -15.98
N LEU A 27 -29.50 5.27 -16.37
CA LEU A 27 -29.32 4.73 -17.71
C LEU A 27 -30.32 3.60 -17.98
N GLU A 28 -30.50 2.66 -17.05
CA GLU A 28 -31.53 1.62 -17.13
C GLU A 28 -32.95 2.19 -17.28
N GLY A 29 -33.27 3.24 -16.53
CA GLY A 29 -34.57 3.91 -16.63
C GLY A 29 -34.80 4.56 -18.00
N VAL A 30 -33.77 5.22 -18.54
CA VAL A 30 -33.82 5.82 -19.88
C VAL A 30 -33.92 4.75 -20.96
N GLN A 31 -33.18 3.65 -20.84
CA GLN A 31 -33.24 2.53 -21.78
C GLN A 31 -34.64 1.92 -21.82
N ARG A 32 -35.23 1.64 -20.65
CA ARG A 32 -36.63 1.16 -20.55
C ARG A 32 -37.63 2.15 -21.15
N ALA A 33 -37.40 3.45 -21.01
CA ALA A 33 -38.26 4.46 -21.62
C ALA A 33 -38.14 4.47 -23.15
N LEU A 34 -36.92 4.29 -23.68
CA LEU A 34 -36.65 4.20 -25.12
C LEU A 34 -37.26 2.95 -25.75
N ASP A 35 -37.25 1.82 -25.05
CA ASP A 35 -37.88 0.57 -25.50
C ASP A 35 -39.40 0.73 -25.72
N ASN A 36 -40.04 1.64 -24.97
CA ASN A 36 -41.47 1.95 -25.10
C ASN A 36 -41.74 3.03 -26.16
N LYS A 37 -40.96 4.13 -26.15
CA LYS A 37 -41.13 5.26 -27.06
C LYS A 37 -39.78 5.90 -27.43
N HIS A 38 -39.52 5.93 -28.72
CA HIS A 38 -38.31 6.54 -29.26
C HIS A 38 -38.47 8.08 -29.32
N HIS A 39 -37.87 8.80 -28.37
CA HIS A 39 -37.90 10.26 -28.33
C HIS A 39 -36.48 10.85 -28.45
N PRO A 40 -36.23 11.83 -29.35
CA PRO A 40 -34.89 12.39 -29.56
C PRO A 40 -34.21 12.92 -28.29
N SER A 41 -34.99 13.49 -27.35
CA SER A 41 -34.44 13.97 -26.08
C SER A 41 -33.92 12.84 -25.18
N LEU A 42 -34.56 11.67 -25.21
CA LEU A 42 -34.14 10.50 -24.44
C LEU A 42 -32.83 9.93 -24.99
N ILE A 43 -32.67 9.87 -26.31
CA ILE A 43 -31.41 9.45 -26.96
C ILE A 43 -30.28 10.40 -26.57
N LYS A 44 -30.53 11.72 -26.59
CA LYS A 44 -29.54 12.72 -26.17
C LYS A 44 -29.16 12.56 -24.70
N LEU A 45 -30.15 12.26 -23.84
CA LEU A 45 -29.94 12.01 -22.42
C LEU A 45 -29.14 10.72 -22.19
N GLU A 46 -29.46 9.64 -22.89
CA GLU A 46 -28.73 8.37 -22.84
C GLU A 46 -27.25 8.55 -23.20
N LYS A 47 -26.97 9.23 -24.33
CA LYS A 47 -25.59 9.58 -24.75
C LYS A 47 -24.85 10.43 -23.71
N LYS A 48 -25.56 11.29 -22.98
CA LYS A 48 -24.96 12.06 -21.87
C LYS A 48 -24.63 11.15 -20.69
N LEU A 49 -25.58 10.30 -20.27
CA LEU A 49 -25.41 9.39 -19.14
C LEU A 49 -24.28 8.38 -19.39
N ARG A 50 -24.15 7.85 -20.61
CA ARG A 50 -23.03 6.97 -21.00
C ARG A 50 -21.68 7.64 -20.85
N ARG A 51 -21.53 8.88 -21.35
CA ARG A 51 -20.29 9.66 -21.18
C ARG A 51 -19.99 9.96 -19.71
N ASP A 52 -21.00 10.32 -18.93
CA ASP A 52 -20.84 10.56 -17.50
C ASP A 52 -20.43 9.29 -16.74
N LEU A 53 -20.92 8.13 -17.18
CA LEU A 53 -20.55 6.83 -16.64
C LEU A 53 -19.11 6.46 -16.99
N ASP A 54 -18.68 6.61 -18.24
CA ASP A 54 -17.29 6.35 -18.66
C ASP A 54 -16.30 7.20 -17.86
N ASN A 55 -16.60 8.50 -17.70
CA ASN A 55 -15.78 9.39 -16.87
C ASN A 55 -15.71 8.91 -15.41
N THR A 56 -16.83 8.42 -14.86
CA THR A 56 -16.88 7.91 -13.48
C THR A 56 -16.10 6.61 -13.34
N LEU A 57 -16.14 5.72 -14.35
CA LEU A 57 -15.39 4.47 -14.37
C LEU A 57 -13.88 4.73 -14.47
N HIS A 58 -13.46 5.69 -15.29
CA HIS A 58 -12.06 6.08 -15.38
C HIS A 58 -11.53 6.66 -14.06
N GLN A 59 -12.34 7.48 -13.37
CA GLN A 59 -12.00 7.96 -12.03
C GLN A 59 -11.89 6.82 -11.00
N GLU A 60 -12.78 5.84 -11.06
CA GLU A 60 -12.75 4.64 -10.20
C GLU A 60 -11.47 3.83 -10.45
N GLU A 61 -11.06 3.68 -11.71
CA GLU A 61 -9.81 3.01 -12.09
C GLU A 61 -8.58 3.69 -11.51
N ILE A 62 -8.46 5.01 -11.70
CA ILE A 62 -7.35 5.80 -11.13
C ILE A 62 -7.34 5.68 -9.60
N PHE A 63 -8.50 5.75 -8.96
CA PHE A 63 -8.62 5.59 -7.52
C PHE A 63 -8.05 4.25 -7.06
N TRP A 64 -8.44 3.14 -7.70
CA TRP A 64 -7.95 1.82 -7.32
C TRP A 64 -6.48 1.63 -7.62
N TYR A 65 -5.98 2.18 -8.73
CA TYR A 65 -4.57 2.20 -9.05
C TYR A 65 -3.76 2.91 -7.95
N GLN A 66 -4.14 4.13 -7.58
CA GLN A 66 -3.47 4.89 -6.51
C GLN A 66 -3.49 4.14 -5.17
N GLN A 67 -4.63 3.54 -4.81
CA GLN A 67 -4.75 2.76 -3.58
C GLN A 67 -3.90 1.49 -3.60
N SER A 68 -3.69 0.88 -4.78
CA SER A 68 -2.90 -0.34 -4.92
C SER A 68 -1.41 -0.12 -4.67
N ARG A 69 -0.87 1.08 -4.93
CA ARG A 69 0.58 1.40 -4.87
C ARG A 69 1.44 0.48 -5.75
N GLU A 70 0.89 -0.01 -6.85
CA GLU A 70 1.65 -0.79 -7.83
C GLU A 70 2.41 0.14 -8.78
N GLU A 71 3.57 -0.31 -9.28
CA GLU A 71 4.53 0.54 -9.98
C GLU A 71 4.21 0.70 -11.48
N TRP A 72 3.54 -0.29 -12.09
CA TRP A 72 3.27 -0.33 -13.52
C TRP A 72 1.79 -0.64 -13.82
N ILE A 73 1.17 0.19 -14.68
CA ILE A 73 -0.08 -0.14 -15.36
C ILE A 73 0.27 -1.09 -16.50
N THR A 74 0.43 -2.38 -16.19
CA THR A 74 0.62 -3.37 -17.24
C THR A 74 -0.74 -3.65 -17.88
N SER A 75 -0.92 -3.04 -19.05
CA SER A 75 -1.92 -3.38 -20.08
C SER A 75 -3.31 -2.75 -19.90
N GLY A 76 -3.58 -1.74 -20.74
CA GLY A 76 -4.65 -1.58 -21.75
C GLY A 76 -6.08 -2.13 -21.58
N ASP A 77 -6.35 -2.96 -20.59
CA ASP A 77 -7.67 -3.44 -20.25
C ASP A 77 -8.06 -2.84 -18.90
N LEU A 78 -9.31 -2.40 -18.77
CA LEU A 78 -9.87 -1.65 -17.63
C LEU A 78 -9.85 -2.46 -16.32
N ASN A 79 -8.66 -2.76 -15.79
CA ASN A 79 -8.43 -3.81 -14.81
C ASN A 79 -8.64 -3.33 -13.37
N THR A 80 -9.71 -2.57 -13.15
CA THR A 80 -10.23 -2.18 -11.82
C THR A 80 -10.34 -3.39 -10.89
N LYS A 81 -10.72 -4.58 -11.41
CA LYS A 81 -10.79 -5.83 -10.64
C LYS A 81 -9.43 -6.26 -10.08
N TYR A 82 -8.36 -6.15 -10.85
CA TYR A 82 -7.02 -6.49 -10.39
C TYR A 82 -6.61 -5.58 -9.23
N TYR A 83 -6.64 -4.26 -9.43
CA TYR A 83 -6.24 -3.30 -8.41
C TYR A 83 -7.10 -3.41 -7.14
N HIS A 84 -8.42 -3.57 -7.31
CA HIS A 84 -9.34 -3.80 -6.20
C HIS A 84 -8.96 -5.05 -5.39
N THR A 85 -8.64 -6.15 -6.08
CA THR A 85 -8.22 -7.41 -5.43
C THR A 85 -6.91 -7.22 -4.66
N ILE A 86 -5.92 -6.55 -5.26
CA ILE A 86 -4.65 -6.24 -4.59
C ILE A 86 -4.87 -5.39 -3.33
N VAL A 87 -5.68 -4.33 -3.41
CA VAL A 87 -5.99 -3.48 -2.26
C VAL A 87 -6.67 -4.28 -1.15
N ASN A 88 -7.63 -5.14 -1.49
CA ASN A 88 -8.32 -5.99 -0.52
C ASN A 88 -7.39 -7.01 0.12
N ILE A 89 -6.50 -7.64 -0.65
CA ILE A 89 -5.48 -8.55 -0.11
C ILE A 89 -4.55 -7.81 0.86
N LYS A 90 -4.07 -6.61 0.48
CA LYS A 90 -3.21 -5.78 1.36
C LYS A 90 -3.95 -5.39 2.65
N LYS A 91 -5.23 -5.01 2.55
CA LYS A 91 -6.07 -4.69 3.71
C LYS A 91 -6.28 -5.89 4.63
N ALA A 92 -6.61 -7.06 4.08
CA ALA A 92 -6.79 -8.29 4.83
C ALA A 92 -5.48 -8.74 5.52
N ARG A 93 -4.33 -8.63 4.84
CA ARG A 93 -3.01 -8.88 5.44
C ARG A 93 -2.74 -7.93 6.60
N ARG A 94 -2.98 -6.62 6.45
CA ARG A 94 -2.83 -5.65 7.55
C ARG A 94 -3.71 -5.98 8.75
N GLN A 95 -4.95 -6.39 8.53
CA GLN A 95 -5.86 -6.82 9.59
C GLN A 95 -5.38 -8.09 10.30
N LYS A 96 -4.78 -9.04 9.55
CA LYS A 96 -4.24 -10.29 10.11
C LYS A 96 -2.92 -10.09 10.87
N ILE A 97 -2.15 -9.05 10.56
CA ILE A 97 -0.89 -8.69 11.26
C ILE A 97 -1.17 -8.08 12.66
N GLN A 98 -2.41 -8.04 13.12
CA GLN A 98 -2.70 -7.80 14.53
C GLN A 98 -2.15 -8.96 15.35
N LEU A 99 -1.16 -8.68 16.21
CA LEU A 99 -0.60 -9.67 17.13
C LEU A 99 -1.71 -10.13 18.07
N LYS A 100 -1.82 -11.45 18.25
CA LYS A 100 -2.80 -12.05 19.15
C LYS A 100 -2.09 -12.53 20.41
N ALA A 101 -2.70 -12.30 21.57
CA ALA A 101 -2.28 -12.92 22.81
C ALA A 101 -2.56 -14.43 22.80
N GLU A 102 -2.00 -15.16 23.76
CA GLU A 102 -2.21 -16.59 23.94
C GLU A 102 -3.69 -16.97 24.16
N ASP A 103 -4.49 -16.01 24.67
CA ASP A 103 -5.95 -16.14 24.84
C ASP A 103 -6.75 -15.86 23.56
N GLY A 104 -6.07 -15.51 22.46
CA GLY A 104 -6.68 -15.20 21.17
C GLY A 104 -7.20 -13.76 21.01
N SER A 105 -7.03 -12.90 22.02
CA SER A 105 -7.39 -11.48 21.95
C SER A 105 -6.39 -10.68 21.10
N CYS A 106 -6.85 -9.65 20.38
CA CYS A 106 -5.94 -8.76 19.64
C CYS A 106 -5.23 -7.82 20.61
N LEU A 107 -3.90 -7.86 20.60
CA LEU A 107 -3.04 -7.02 21.44
C LEU A 107 -3.02 -5.58 20.90
N SER A 108 -3.20 -4.61 21.79
CA SER A 108 -2.99 -3.19 21.48
C SER A 108 -1.49 -2.87 21.43
N ASP A 109 -1.10 -1.73 20.83
CA ASP A 109 0.29 -1.24 20.83
C ASP A 109 0.86 -1.17 22.26
N SER A 110 0.07 -0.70 23.21
CA SER A 110 0.48 -0.65 24.62
C SER A 110 0.69 -2.03 25.26
N ASP A 111 -0.07 -3.05 24.81
CA ASP A 111 0.10 -4.41 25.31
C ASP A 111 1.36 -5.05 24.73
N MET A 112 1.68 -4.77 23.46
CA MET A 112 2.91 -5.20 22.81
C MET A 112 4.15 -4.59 23.48
N GLU A 113 4.12 -3.29 23.79
CA GLU A 113 5.19 -2.61 24.52
C GLU A 113 5.43 -3.26 25.88
N ARG A 114 4.36 -3.54 26.62
CA ARG A 114 4.45 -4.20 27.94
C ARG A 114 5.06 -5.60 27.83
N ILE A 115 4.59 -6.43 26.87
CA ILE A 115 5.09 -7.80 26.68
C ILE A 115 6.57 -7.79 26.27
N ALA A 116 6.97 -6.87 25.37
CA ALA A 116 8.37 -6.74 24.97
C ALA A 116 9.26 -6.34 26.15
N ASN A 117 8.83 -5.35 26.94
CA ASN A 117 9.57 -4.88 28.11
C ASN A 117 9.69 -5.97 29.19
N ASP A 118 8.63 -6.73 29.44
CA ASP A 118 8.65 -7.83 30.41
C ASP A 118 9.54 -9.00 29.95
N TYR A 119 9.47 -9.38 28.67
CA TYR A 119 10.29 -10.45 28.11
C TYR A 119 11.79 -10.13 28.15
N TYR A 120 12.19 -8.96 27.62
CA TYR A 120 13.59 -8.56 27.64
C TYR A 120 14.04 -8.18 29.05
N GLY A 121 13.18 -7.57 29.86
CA GLY A 121 13.44 -7.31 31.27
C GLY A 121 13.77 -8.59 32.03
N ASN A 122 13.01 -9.67 31.84
CA ASN A 122 13.26 -10.95 32.49
C ASN A 122 14.51 -11.68 31.97
N ILE A 123 14.86 -11.54 30.69
CA ILE A 123 16.10 -12.10 30.13
C ILE A 123 17.32 -11.38 30.70
N PHE A 124 17.29 -10.05 30.74
CA PHE A 124 18.43 -9.24 31.22
C PHE A 124 18.48 -9.11 32.75
N ALA A 125 17.37 -9.34 33.46
CA ALA A 125 17.36 -9.43 34.93
C ALA A 125 17.78 -10.81 35.44
N LYS A 126 17.75 -11.86 34.59
CA LYS A 126 18.37 -13.16 34.89
C LYS A 126 19.89 -13.11 34.69
N GLU A 127 20.57 -12.20 35.39
CA GLU A 127 21.97 -12.39 35.77
C GLU A 127 22.02 -13.19 37.06
N GLY A 128 21.76 -14.49 36.93
CA GLY A 128 22.23 -15.49 37.88
C GLY A 128 23.52 -16.08 37.33
N GLU A 129 24.65 -15.57 37.80
CA GLU A 129 25.99 -16.20 37.76
C GLU A 129 26.29 -17.01 36.50
N THR A 130 26.59 -16.34 35.39
CA THR A 130 27.37 -17.02 34.35
C THR A 130 28.79 -17.17 34.88
N GLU A 131 29.13 -18.36 35.38
CA GLU A 131 30.51 -18.69 35.68
C GLU A 131 31.38 -18.34 34.46
N LEU A 132 32.24 -17.33 34.60
CA LEU A 132 33.26 -16.95 33.64
C LEU A 132 34.34 -18.03 33.45
N SER A 133 34.17 -19.21 34.08
CA SER A 133 35.06 -20.37 33.97
C SER A 133 35.06 -20.97 32.56
N ALA A 134 34.00 -20.74 31.77
CA ALA A 134 33.81 -21.31 30.43
C ALA A 134 34.12 -20.35 29.27
N VAL A 135 34.72 -19.17 29.51
CA VAL A 135 35.25 -18.37 28.40
C VAL A 135 36.57 -19.02 27.93
N PRO A 136 36.68 -19.51 26.68
CA PRO A 136 37.95 -20.01 26.17
C PRO A 136 38.92 -18.82 26.10
N LYS A 137 39.80 -18.70 27.10
CA LYS A 137 40.91 -17.76 27.05
C LYS A 137 41.81 -18.18 25.89
N GLY A 138 41.86 -17.35 24.85
CA GLY A 138 42.93 -17.41 23.85
C GLY A 138 42.56 -17.80 22.41
N LYS A 139 41.38 -17.43 21.89
CA LYS A 139 41.12 -17.53 20.43
C LYS A 139 40.47 -16.29 19.79
N PHE A 140 40.68 -15.11 20.36
CA PHE A 140 40.37 -13.88 19.65
C PHE A 140 41.62 -13.39 18.93
N PRO A 141 41.58 -13.19 17.59
CA PRO A 141 42.70 -12.62 16.88
C PRO A 141 42.94 -11.20 17.39
N ILE A 142 44.20 -10.90 17.74
CA ILE A 142 44.65 -9.55 18.05
C ILE A 142 44.56 -8.76 16.75
N ILE A 143 43.76 -7.70 16.73
CA ILE A 143 43.75 -6.76 15.61
C ILE A 143 45.04 -5.97 15.73
N GLU A 144 46.07 -6.37 14.97
CA GLU A 144 47.24 -5.53 14.78
C GLU A 144 46.79 -4.26 14.05
N GLU A 145 47.13 -3.10 14.62
CA GLU A 145 46.85 -1.79 14.05
C GLU A 145 47.20 -1.76 12.57
N ILE A 146 46.20 -1.48 11.74
CA ILE A 146 46.37 -1.27 10.31
C ILE A 146 47.29 -0.06 10.16
N LYS A 147 48.59 -0.32 9.92
CA LYS A 147 49.52 0.70 9.45
C LYS A 147 48.99 1.25 8.13
N GLU A 148 48.81 2.56 8.12
CA GLU A 148 48.50 3.41 6.98
C GLU A 148 49.00 2.82 5.66
N ILE A 149 48.08 2.43 4.77
CA ILE A 149 48.42 2.16 3.37
C ILE A 149 48.60 3.51 2.70
N THR A 150 49.79 4.09 2.87
CA THR A 150 50.32 5.12 1.98
C THR A 150 51.00 4.40 0.82
N GLY A 151 50.43 4.48 -0.39
CA GLY A 151 51.06 3.83 -1.55
C GLY A 151 50.17 3.68 -2.78
N ILE A 152 50.08 4.75 -3.56
CA ILE A 152 49.37 4.90 -4.82
C ILE A 152 50.02 4.06 -5.94
N ALA A 153 49.23 3.36 -6.78
CA ALA A 153 49.43 3.30 -8.24
C ALA A 153 48.41 2.36 -8.92
N GLY A 154 47.58 2.89 -9.82
CA GLY A 154 46.96 2.10 -10.90
C GLY A 154 45.43 2.11 -10.98
N ILE A 155 44.79 3.28 -11.14
CA ILE A 155 43.43 3.35 -11.68
C ILE A 155 43.52 3.91 -13.10
N PRO A 156 43.29 3.11 -14.16
CA PRO A 156 43.07 3.66 -15.48
C PRO A 156 41.69 4.30 -15.54
N HIS A 157 41.70 5.59 -15.88
CA HIS A 157 40.54 6.43 -16.15
C HIS A 157 39.79 5.93 -17.41
N VAL A 158 38.58 5.40 -17.24
CA VAL A 158 37.67 5.06 -18.35
C VAL A 158 36.72 6.24 -18.58
N THR A 159 36.90 6.93 -19.71
CA THR A 159 35.94 7.90 -20.23
C THR A 159 34.67 7.17 -20.73
N PRO A 160 33.46 7.70 -20.48
CA PRO A 160 32.25 7.13 -21.07
C PRO A 160 32.18 7.48 -22.56
N GLN A 161 32.26 6.46 -23.42
CA GLN A 161 31.89 6.59 -24.82
C GLN A 161 30.36 6.66 -24.95
N ASN A 162 29.91 7.69 -25.67
CA ASN A 162 28.54 7.90 -26.10
C ASN A 162 27.94 6.64 -26.75
N MET A 163 26.81 6.17 -26.23
CA MET A 163 25.90 5.31 -26.99
C MET A 163 24.96 6.21 -27.80
N VAL A 164 25.03 6.03 -29.11
CA VAL A 164 24.05 6.49 -30.11
C VAL A 164 22.72 5.79 -29.86
#